data_AF-A0A838VS92-F1
#
_entry.id   AF-A0A838VS92-F1
#
_cell.length_a   1.000
_cell.length_b   1.000
_cell.length_c   1.000
_cell.angle_alpha   90.00
_cell.angle_beta   90.00
_cell.angle_gamma   90.00
#
_symmetry.space_group_name_H-M   'P 1'
#
loop_
_entity.id
_entity.type
_entity.pdbx_description
1 polymer ?
#
loop_
_entity_poly.entity_id
_entity_poly.type
_entity_poly.pdbx_seq_one_letter_code
_entity_poly.pdbx_strand_id
1 'polypeptide(L)'
;MTESQHPPIALGAPRNIPPMPPPPPPSPTTQRQSSQTLEMPAPPPPMAGHRPGAPPSPPPSSARVKTSNSAVTLEFLIREAYEKGFSDLHLGVGEVPRFRNRGEIQTTEHPETDRETFMGWLGEVLTEAEIKRFLEHLEFDGATQYEFARVRINIFESLKGSSMVLRLIPLKILTMEQLNLPTVFRDICHFHKGLILVTGPTGSGKSTTMAAMVDYINKEMPKHI
;
A
#
# COMPACT_ATOMS: atom_id res chain seq x y z
N MET A 1 68.47 -46.37 -46.79
CA MET A 1 67.41 -47.39 -46.95
C MET A 1 66.82 -47.63 -45.57
N THR A 2 65.52 -47.97 -45.49
CA THR A 2 64.62 -48.06 -44.31
C THR A 2 64.09 -46.69 -43.84
N GLU A 3 63.09 -46.09 -44.48
CA GLU A 3 61.67 -46.46 -44.67
C GLU A 3 60.78 -46.01 -43.50
N SER A 4 59.92 -45.04 -43.84
CA SER A 4 58.95 -44.34 -43.01
C SER A 4 57.75 -45.22 -42.69
N GLN A 5 57.29 -45.24 -41.44
CA GLN A 5 55.95 -45.71 -41.09
C GLN A 5 55.30 -44.82 -40.02
N HIS A 6 54.23 -44.12 -40.43
CA HIS A 6 53.24 -43.49 -39.57
C HIS A 6 52.23 -44.56 -39.09
N PRO A 7 51.80 -44.56 -37.81
CA PRO A 7 50.61 -45.28 -37.39
C PRO A 7 49.33 -44.43 -37.59
N PRO A 8 48.15 -45.07 -37.71
CA PRO A 8 46.96 -44.48 -38.31
C PRO A 8 46.03 -43.73 -37.33
N ILE A 9 45.18 -42.92 -37.96
CA ILE A 9 44.11 -42.08 -37.44
C ILE A 9 43.06 -42.90 -36.68
N ALA A 10 42.78 -42.55 -35.43
CA ALA A 10 41.62 -43.05 -34.68
C ALA A 10 40.42 -42.11 -34.87
N LEU A 11 39.31 -42.70 -35.35
CA LEU A 11 38.02 -42.07 -35.59
C LEU A 11 37.39 -41.48 -34.32
N GLY A 12 36.64 -40.40 -34.51
CA GLY A 12 36.01 -39.61 -33.47
C GLY A 12 34.83 -40.26 -32.77
N ALA A 13 34.67 -39.92 -31.50
CA ALA A 13 33.45 -40.12 -30.73
C ALA A 13 32.42 -39.03 -31.12
N PRO A 14 31.16 -39.38 -31.41
CA PRO A 14 30.14 -38.38 -31.70
C PRO A 14 29.77 -37.60 -30.43
N ARG A 15 29.86 -36.28 -30.52
CA ARG A 15 29.30 -35.34 -29.53
C ARG A 15 27.78 -35.51 -29.51
N ASN A 16 27.22 -35.56 -28.30
CA ASN A 16 25.78 -35.61 -28.07
C ASN A 16 25.17 -34.25 -28.42
N ILE A 17 24.53 -34.14 -29.60
CA ILE A 17 23.85 -32.92 -30.06
C ILE A 17 22.39 -33.02 -29.62
N PRO A 18 21.85 -32.06 -28.85
CA PRO A 18 20.43 -32.07 -28.52
C PRO A 18 19.57 -31.87 -29.79
N PRO A 19 18.41 -32.53 -29.89
CA PRO A 19 17.56 -32.44 -31.08
C PRO A 19 17.02 -31.01 -31.27
N MET A 20 17.02 -30.52 -32.52
CA MET A 20 16.41 -29.25 -32.88
C MET A 20 14.89 -29.27 -32.66
N PRO A 21 14.28 -28.13 -32.27
CA PRO A 21 12.83 -28.03 -32.18
C PRO A 21 12.17 -28.12 -33.57
N PRO A 22 10.94 -28.66 -33.67
CA PRO A 22 10.23 -28.77 -34.94
C PRO A 22 9.86 -27.39 -35.51
N PRO A 23 9.76 -27.25 -36.84
CA PRO A 23 9.35 -26.00 -37.48
C PRO A 23 7.88 -25.66 -37.17
N PRO A 24 7.52 -24.37 -37.12
CA PRO A 24 6.14 -23.96 -36.90
C PRO A 24 5.23 -24.38 -38.08
N PRO A 25 3.94 -24.65 -37.81
CA PRO A 25 3.00 -25.04 -38.85
C PRO A 25 2.76 -23.90 -39.86
N PRO A 26 2.44 -24.22 -41.13
CA PRO A 26 2.17 -23.20 -42.14
C PRO A 26 0.85 -22.47 -41.86
N SER A 27 0.87 -21.15 -42.03
CA SER A 27 -0.33 -20.30 -41.94
C SER A 27 -1.33 -20.69 -43.03
N PRO A 28 -2.64 -20.80 -42.73
CA PRO A 28 -3.64 -21.09 -43.75
C PRO A 28 -3.87 -19.87 -44.64
N THR A 29 -3.44 -19.98 -45.90
CA THR A 29 -3.90 -19.15 -47.02
C THR A 29 -5.10 -19.85 -47.63
N THR A 30 -6.32 -19.30 -47.53
CA THR A 30 -7.44 -19.73 -48.39
C THR A 30 -8.45 -18.60 -48.65
N GLN A 31 -8.41 -18.16 -49.90
CA GLN A 31 -9.49 -17.88 -50.84
C GLN A 31 -10.71 -17.04 -50.40
N ARG A 32 -10.80 -15.89 -51.10
CA ARG A 32 -11.94 -15.01 -51.24
C ARG A 32 -13.06 -15.73 -52.01
N GLN A 33 -14.18 -16.01 -51.36
CA GLN A 33 -15.45 -16.33 -52.03
C GLN A 33 -16.40 -15.14 -51.92
N SER A 34 -16.90 -14.72 -53.07
CA SER A 34 -17.94 -13.71 -53.24
C SER A 34 -19.33 -14.35 -53.08
N SER A 35 -20.12 -13.85 -52.13
CA SER A 35 -21.57 -14.12 -52.09
C SER A 35 -22.32 -13.03 -51.34
N GLN A 36 -23.08 -12.27 -52.13
CA GLN A 36 -24.40 -11.65 -51.89
C GLN A 36 -24.69 -10.86 -50.60
N THR A 37 -25.14 -9.63 -50.84
CA THR A 37 -25.55 -8.56 -49.93
C THR A 37 -26.77 -8.94 -49.08
N LEU A 38 -26.60 -8.93 -47.76
CA LEU A 38 -27.65 -8.70 -46.79
C LEU A 38 -27.12 -7.64 -45.80
N GLU A 39 -27.69 -6.45 -45.84
CA GLU A 39 -27.37 -5.37 -44.90
C GLU A 39 -27.71 -5.77 -43.47
N MET A 40 -26.72 -5.76 -42.58
CA MET A 40 -26.89 -5.80 -41.13
C MET A 40 -26.48 -4.45 -40.54
N PRO A 41 -27.18 -3.92 -39.52
CA PRO A 41 -26.86 -2.62 -38.93
C PRO A 41 -25.54 -2.66 -38.17
N ALA A 42 -24.83 -1.53 -38.18
CA ALA A 42 -23.51 -1.36 -37.58
C ALA A 42 -23.47 -1.71 -36.08
N PRO A 43 -22.36 -2.28 -35.57
CA PRO A 43 -22.19 -2.49 -34.14
C PRO A 43 -22.00 -1.14 -33.41
N PRO A 44 -22.47 -1.00 -32.16
CA PRO A 44 -22.22 0.19 -31.37
C PRO A 44 -20.72 0.33 -31.01
N PRO A 45 -20.23 1.56 -30.74
CA PRO A 45 -18.83 1.79 -30.39
C PRO A 45 -18.45 1.05 -29.09
N PRO A 46 -17.17 0.68 -28.91
CA PRO A 46 -16.73 -0.01 -27.71
C PRO A 46 -16.90 0.91 -26.49
N MET A 47 -17.65 0.43 -25.49
CA MET A 47 -17.73 1.07 -24.18
C MET A 47 -16.34 1.19 -23.57
N ALA A 48 -16.00 2.39 -23.11
CA ALA A 48 -14.79 2.66 -22.36
C ALA A 48 -14.67 1.66 -21.19
N GLY A 49 -13.58 0.91 -21.18
CA GLY A 49 -13.25 0.00 -20.08
C GLY A 49 -13.19 0.76 -18.76
N HIS A 50 -13.84 0.17 -17.75
CA HIS A 50 -13.74 0.62 -16.37
C HIS A 50 -12.28 0.53 -15.92
N ARG A 51 -11.62 1.67 -15.76
CA ARG A 51 -10.44 1.76 -14.91
C ARG A 51 -10.90 1.48 -13.47
N PRO A 52 -10.21 0.68 -12.67
CA PRO A 52 -10.41 0.70 -11.22
C PRO A 52 -10.16 2.14 -10.76
N GLY A 53 -11.21 2.83 -10.35
CA GLY A 53 -11.12 4.18 -9.80
C GLY A 53 -10.25 4.15 -8.55
N ALA A 54 -9.38 5.15 -8.41
CA ALA A 54 -8.76 5.47 -7.14
C ALA A 54 -9.85 5.55 -6.05
N PRO A 55 -9.57 5.13 -4.80
CA PRO A 55 -10.56 5.26 -3.73
C PRO A 55 -10.99 6.73 -3.61
N PRO A 56 -12.29 6.99 -3.39
CA PRO A 56 -12.80 8.35 -3.34
C PRO A 56 -12.12 9.11 -2.19
N SER A 57 -11.66 10.32 -2.49
CA SER A 57 -11.27 11.32 -1.49
C SER A 57 -12.44 11.53 -0.52
N PRO A 58 -12.20 11.57 0.80
CA PRO A 58 -13.28 11.88 1.73
C PRO A 58 -13.83 13.29 1.45
N PRO A 59 -15.15 13.52 1.61
CA PRO A 59 -15.74 14.84 1.41
C PRO A 59 -15.18 15.83 2.45
N PRO A 60 -15.15 17.14 2.14
CA PRO A 60 -14.78 18.16 3.12
C PRO A 60 -15.84 18.15 4.23
N SER A 61 -15.43 17.73 5.43
CA SER A 61 -16.30 17.72 6.62
C SER A 61 -16.48 19.15 7.12
N SER A 62 -17.55 19.81 6.69
CA SER A 62 -18.01 21.08 7.23
C SER A 62 -19.42 20.95 7.80
N ALA A 63 -19.52 20.50 9.04
CA ALA A 63 -20.64 20.80 9.94
C ALA A 63 -20.28 20.35 11.38
N ARG A 64 -19.46 21.14 12.07
CA ARG A 64 -19.12 20.90 13.47
C ARG A 64 -20.30 21.26 14.36
N VAL A 65 -20.99 20.26 14.91
CA VAL A 65 -21.94 20.45 16.01
C VAL A 65 -21.14 20.95 17.21
N LYS A 66 -21.47 22.14 17.70
CA LYS A 66 -20.92 22.71 18.93
C LYS A 66 -21.73 22.18 20.11
N THR A 67 -21.17 21.22 20.83
CA THR A 67 -21.63 20.86 22.17
C THR A 67 -20.52 21.13 23.16
N SER A 68 -20.78 22.09 24.04
CA SER A 68 -19.95 22.47 25.17
C SER A 68 -19.97 21.37 26.23
N ASN A 69 -18.86 20.65 26.33
CA ASN A 69 -18.36 20.12 27.61
C ASN A 69 -16.84 20.11 27.50
N SER A 70 -16.13 20.28 28.61
CA SER A 70 -14.66 20.39 28.68
C SER A 70 -13.92 19.07 28.36
N ALA A 71 -14.43 18.30 27.41
CA ALA A 71 -13.86 17.04 26.95
C ALA A 71 -12.84 17.31 25.82
N VAL A 72 -11.68 16.66 25.91
CA VAL A 72 -10.63 16.75 24.90
C VAL A 72 -11.15 16.12 23.60
N THR A 73 -11.04 16.82 22.47
CA THR A 73 -11.49 16.30 21.17
C THR A 73 -10.48 15.30 20.60
N LEU A 74 -10.95 14.41 19.73
CA LEU A 74 -10.06 13.43 19.09
C LEU A 74 -9.02 14.12 18.21
N GLU A 75 -9.43 15.14 17.45
CA GLU A 75 -8.51 15.95 16.63
C GLU A 75 -7.37 16.54 17.48
N PHE A 76 -7.66 17.01 18.70
CA PHE A 76 -6.64 17.58 19.58
C PHE A 76 -5.59 16.53 19.96
N LEU A 77 -6.01 15.33 20.38
CA LEU A 77 -5.08 14.25 20.72
C LEU A 77 -4.24 13.83 19.52
N ILE A 78 -4.86 13.71 18.34
CA ILE A 78 -4.16 13.37 17.09
C ILE A 78 -3.11 14.43 16.75
N ARG A 79 -3.45 15.72 16.89
CA ARG A 79 -2.54 16.84 16.63
C ARG A 79 -1.38 16.87 17.62
N GLU A 80 -1.67 16.72 18.92
CA GLU A 80 -0.65 16.62 19.96
C GLU A 80 0.32 15.47 19.67
N ALA A 81 -0.22 14.30 19.32
CA ALA A 81 0.59 13.13 19.03
C ALA A 81 1.48 13.32 17.79
N TYR A 82 0.95 13.99 16.76
CA TYR A 82 1.70 14.35 15.56
C TYR A 82 2.85 15.31 15.87
N GLU A 83 2.58 16.40 16.60
CA GLU A 83 3.56 17.43 16.95
C GLU A 83 4.69 16.88 17.83
N LYS A 84 4.37 15.95 18.73
CA LYS A 84 5.36 15.25 19.58
C LYS A 84 6.06 14.09 18.87
N GLY A 85 5.67 13.75 17.64
CA GLY A 85 6.31 12.72 16.82
C GLY A 85 6.00 11.28 17.24
N PHE A 86 4.84 11.03 17.85
CA PHE A 86 4.39 9.68 18.19
C PHE A 86 3.85 8.93 16.97
N SER A 87 3.96 7.59 16.98
CA SER A 87 3.55 6.75 15.85
C SER A 87 2.10 6.28 15.93
N ASP A 88 1.61 6.03 17.15
CA ASP A 88 0.30 5.47 17.41
C ASP A 88 -0.34 6.12 18.64
N LEU A 89 -1.66 6.25 18.62
CA LEU A 89 -2.48 6.58 19.77
C LEU A 89 -3.30 5.35 20.15
N HIS A 90 -3.38 5.06 21.44
CA HIS A 90 -4.14 3.98 22.04
C HIS A 90 -5.15 4.60 23.00
N LEU A 91 -6.43 4.50 22.65
CA LEU A 91 -7.53 5.15 23.34
C LEU A 91 -8.58 4.08 23.68
N GLY A 92 -9.17 4.13 24.87
CA GLY A 92 -10.17 3.13 25.26
C GLY A 92 -10.99 3.58 26.47
N VAL A 93 -12.24 3.13 26.53
CA VAL A 93 -13.14 3.42 27.66
C VAL A 93 -12.56 2.83 28.95
N GLY A 94 -12.51 3.65 30.00
CA GLY A 94 -11.90 3.29 31.28
C GLY A 94 -10.37 3.18 31.23
N GLU A 95 -9.74 3.82 30.23
CA GLU A 95 -8.29 3.90 30.10
C GLU A 95 -7.82 5.34 29.92
N VAL A 96 -6.66 5.65 30.51
CA VAL A 96 -5.90 6.87 30.19
C VAL A 96 -5.39 6.77 28.75
N PRO A 97 -5.54 7.83 27.92
CA PRO A 97 -4.93 7.88 26.59
C PRO A 97 -3.44 7.58 26.64
N ARG A 98 -2.95 6.75 25.72
CA ARG A 98 -1.55 6.35 25.63
C ARG A 98 -1.01 6.60 24.23
N PHE A 99 0.23 7.04 24.14
CA PHE A 99 0.93 7.26 22.87
C PHE A 99 2.10 6.31 22.72
N ARG A 100 2.38 5.88 21.49
CA ARG A 100 3.55 5.08 21.17
C ARG A 100 4.69 5.95 20.67
N ASN A 101 5.81 5.93 21.39
CA ASN A 101 7.06 6.53 20.98
C ASN A 101 8.05 5.45 20.57
N ARG A 102 8.37 5.35 19.27
CA ARG A 102 9.43 4.46 18.75
C ARG A 102 9.38 3.01 19.28
N GLY A 103 8.18 2.49 19.53
CA GLY A 103 7.97 1.13 20.02
C GLY A 103 7.48 1.03 21.47
N GLU A 104 7.72 2.06 22.29
CA GLU A 104 7.33 2.11 23.70
C GLU A 104 6.00 2.83 23.89
N ILE A 105 5.12 2.29 24.74
CA ILE A 105 3.83 2.91 25.05
C ILE A 105 4.00 3.78 26.30
N GLN A 106 3.61 5.04 26.21
CA GLN A 106 3.67 6.04 27.27
C GLN A 106 2.25 6.53 27.60
N THR A 107 1.92 6.61 28.89
CA THR A 107 0.67 7.24 29.36
C THR A 107 0.76 8.75 29.22
N THR A 108 -0.34 9.37 28.84
CA THR A 108 -0.47 10.83 28.80
C THR A 108 -0.92 11.39 30.15
N GLU A 109 -0.98 12.72 30.27
CA GLU A 109 -1.54 13.43 31.43
C GLU A 109 -3.05 13.68 31.29
N HIS A 110 -3.68 13.15 30.24
CA HIS A 110 -5.12 13.26 30.01
C HIS A 110 -5.90 12.40 31.02
N PRO A 111 -7.13 12.78 31.37
CA PRO A 111 -7.98 11.97 32.25
C PRO A 111 -8.30 10.62 31.62
N GLU A 112 -8.76 9.68 32.45
CA GLU A 112 -9.35 8.44 31.97
C GLU A 112 -10.54 8.74 31.03
N THR A 113 -10.61 8.00 29.94
CA THR A 113 -11.65 8.20 28.92
C THR A 113 -12.95 7.58 29.39
N ASP A 114 -14.00 8.39 29.56
CA ASP A 114 -15.35 7.88 29.79
C ASP A 114 -16.04 7.46 28.48
N ARG A 115 -17.17 6.75 28.60
CA ARG A 115 -17.92 6.25 27.44
C ARG A 115 -18.47 7.40 26.58
N GLU A 116 -18.91 8.49 27.18
CA GLU A 116 -19.48 9.63 26.46
C GLU A 116 -18.43 10.29 25.56
N THR A 117 -17.25 10.53 26.12
CA THR A 117 -16.08 11.08 25.42
C THR A 117 -15.66 10.16 24.27
N PHE A 118 -15.56 8.85 24.52
CA PHE A 118 -15.19 7.89 23.47
C PHE A 118 -16.20 7.85 22.32
N MET A 119 -17.51 7.86 22.62
CA MET A 119 -18.56 7.93 21.59
C MET A 119 -18.51 9.26 20.84
N GLY A 120 -18.18 10.36 21.51
CA GLY A 120 -17.89 11.66 20.89
C GLY A 120 -16.76 11.56 19.87
N TRP A 121 -15.65 10.90 20.23
CA TRP A 121 -14.54 10.66 19.31
C TRP A 121 -14.94 9.81 18.11
N LEU A 122 -15.75 8.77 18.30
CA LEU A 122 -16.28 8.00 17.16
C LEU A 122 -17.06 8.90 16.20
N GLY A 123 -17.90 9.80 16.72
CA GLY A 123 -18.64 10.77 15.92
C GLY A 123 -17.78 11.80 15.18
N GLU A 124 -16.53 12.01 15.61
CA GLU A 124 -15.59 12.89 14.89
C GLU A 124 -15.01 12.24 13.63
N VAL A 125 -14.89 10.90 13.59
CA VAL A 125 -14.16 10.18 12.52
C VAL A 125 -14.98 9.16 11.73
N LEU A 126 -16.12 8.72 12.25
CA LEU A 126 -17.00 7.74 11.60
C LEU A 126 -18.36 8.37 11.30
N THR A 127 -19.00 7.90 10.23
CA THR A 127 -20.42 8.15 9.96
C THR A 127 -21.33 7.35 10.89
N GLU A 128 -22.58 7.77 11.05
CA GLU A 128 -23.56 7.03 11.88
C GLU A 128 -23.71 5.56 11.44
N ALA A 129 -23.67 5.30 10.13
CA ALA A 129 -23.75 3.95 9.58
C ALA A 129 -22.53 3.09 9.96
N GLU A 130 -21.33 3.68 9.97
CA GLU A 130 -20.09 3.00 10.39
C GLU A 130 -20.07 2.76 11.89
N ILE A 131 -20.56 3.71 12.70
CA ILE A 131 -20.72 3.52 14.15
C ILE A 131 -21.68 2.36 14.42
N LYS A 132 -22.83 2.34 13.74
CA LYS A 132 -23.78 1.22 13.86
C LYS A 132 -23.14 -0.11 13.49
N ARG A 133 -22.39 -0.13 12.38
CA ARG A 133 -21.66 -1.33 11.95
C ARG A 133 -20.63 -1.78 12.99
N PHE A 134 -19.87 -0.86 13.57
CA PHE A 134 -18.96 -1.17 14.67
C PHE A 134 -19.71 -1.76 15.87
N LEU A 135 -20.83 -1.19 16.29
CA LEU A 135 -21.62 -1.71 17.42
C LEU A 135 -22.21 -3.11 17.16
N GLU A 136 -22.50 -3.45 15.90
CA GLU A 136 -22.99 -4.77 15.50
C GLU A 136 -21.88 -5.82 15.38
N HIS A 137 -20.73 -5.44 14.82
CA HIS A 137 -19.63 -6.36 14.49
C HIS A 137 -18.48 -6.34 15.51
N LEU A 138 -18.48 -5.39 16.44
CA LEU A 138 -17.46 -5.17 17.47
C LEU A 138 -16.05 -4.87 16.94
N GLU A 139 -15.91 -4.59 15.65
CA GLU A 139 -14.68 -4.21 14.98
C GLU A 139 -14.93 -3.23 13.82
N PHE A 140 -13.95 -2.37 13.54
CA PHE A 140 -13.93 -1.50 12.38
C PHE A 140 -12.49 -1.13 12.01
N ASP A 141 -12.18 -1.20 10.72
CA ASP A 141 -10.94 -0.69 10.13
C ASP A 141 -11.24 0.39 9.10
N GLY A 142 -10.51 1.50 9.17
CA GLY A 142 -10.70 2.62 8.27
C GLY A 142 -9.50 3.53 8.20
N ALA A 143 -9.67 4.65 7.51
CA ALA A 143 -8.69 5.72 7.49
C ALA A 143 -9.39 7.07 7.35
N THR A 144 -8.82 8.08 7.98
CA THR A 144 -9.21 9.49 7.81
C THR A 144 -7.98 10.31 7.44
N GLN A 145 -8.21 11.56 7.03
CA GLN A 145 -7.15 12.49 6.65
C GLN A 145 -7.38 13.84 7.31
N TYR A 146 -6.34 14.32 8.00
CA TYR A 146 -6.21 15.69 8.49
C TYR A 146 -5.21 16.45 7.61
N GLU A 147 -5.13 17.77 7.77
CA GLU A 147 -4.20 18.62 7.02
C GLU A 147 -2.72 18.23 7.22
N PHE A 148 -2.38 17.64 8.36
CA PHE A 148 -1.00 17.33 8.75
C PHE A 148 -0.64 15.84 8.65
N ALA A 149 -1.63 14.94 8.69
CA ALA A 149 -1.40 13.50 8.67
C ALA A 149 -2.60 12.74 8.11
N ARG A 150 -2.32 11.60 7.47
CA ARG A 150 -3.32 10.53 7.30
C ARG A 150 -3.32 9.68 8.57
N VAL A 151 -4.49 9.20 8.96
CA VAL A 151 -4.65 8.39 10.16
C VAL A 151 -5.33 7.09 9.79
N ARG A 152 -4.68 5.97 10.07
CA ARG A 152 -5.33 4.65 9.98
C ARG A 152 -6.03 4.38 11.30
N ILE A 153 -7.30 4.02 11.22
CA ILE A 153 -8.19 3.80 12.35
C ILE A 153 -8.44 2.31 12.48
N ASN A 154 -8.25 1.77 13.67
CA ASN A 154 -8.72 0.43 14.05
C ASN A 154 -9.52 0.58 15.35
N ILE A 155 -10.78 0.16 15.36
CA ILE A 155 -11.68 0.22 16.51
C ILE A 155 -12.12 -1.21 16.82
N PHE A 156 -12.16 -1.57 18.09
CA PHE A 156 -12.53 -2.91 18.53
C PHE A 156 -13.08 -2.89 19.96
N GLU A 157 -13.82 -3.92 20.34
CA GLU A 157 -14.26 -4.12 21.71
C GLU A 157 -13.18 -4.84 22.55
N SER A 158 -12.88 -4.30 23.73
CA SER A 158 -11.94 -4.89 24.69
C SER A 158 -12.66 -5.34 25.97
N LEU A 159 -11.95 -6.00 26.89
CA LEU A 159 -12.50 -6.40 28.19
C LEU A 159 -13.05 -5.23 29.02
N LYS A 160 -12.49 -4.02 28.85
CA LYS A 160 -12.93 -2.81 29.57
C LYS A 160 -13.98 -2.00 28.81
N GLY A 161 -14.26 -2.37 27.56
CA GLY A 161 -15.16 -1.66 26.66
C GLY A 161 -14.49 -1.31 25.33
N SER A 162 -15.17 -0.49 24.53
CA SER A 162 -14.71 -0.04 23.22
C SER A 162 -13.35 0.65 23.29
N SER A 163 -12.50 0.34 22.32
CA SER A 163 -11.12 0.83 22.21
C SER A 163 -10.79 1.16 20.76
N MET A 164 -9.87 2.10 20.54
CA MET A 164 -9.37 2.44 19.23
C MET A 164 -7.86 2.64 19.24
N VAL A 165 -7.22 2.23 18.15
CA VAL A 165 -5.82 2.49 17.86
C VAL A 165 -5.73 3.29 16.57
N LEU A 166 -5.10 4.46 16.68
CA LEU A 166 -4.88 5.37 15.56
C LEU A 166 -3.41 5.36 15.19
N ARG A 167 -3.08 5.06 13.94
CA ARG A 167 -1.70 5.15 13.43
C ARG A 167 -1.53 6.40 12.58
N LEU A 168 -0.60 7.26 12.97
CA LEU A 168 -0.26 8.45 12.21
C LEU A 168 0.62 8.08 11.02
N ILE A 169 0.23 8.53 9.84
CA ILE A 169 0.95 8.37 8.58
C ILE A 169 1.28 9.78 8.07
N PRO A 170 2.55 10.23 8.19
CA PRO A 170 2.96 11.54 7.71
C PRO A 170 2.65 11.73 6.22
N LEU A 171 2.18 12.92 5.83
CA LEU A 171 1.89 13.25 4.43
C LEU A 171 3.16 13.42 3.59
N LYS A 172 4.22 13.96 4.20
CA LYS A 172 5.49 14.19 3.52
C LYS A 172 6.31 12.91 3.49
N ILE A 173 6.51 12.37 2.29
CA ILE A 173 7.51 11.31 2.04
C ILE A 173 8.89 11.97 2.02
N LEU A 174 9.82 11.42 2.80
CA LEU A 174 11.22 11.87 2.80
C LEU A 174 11.92 11.34 1.55
N THR A 175 12.74 12.18 0.91
CA THR A 175 13.53 11.74 -0.25
C THR A 175 14.68 10.81 0.19
N MET A 176 15.26 10.08 -0.75
CA MET A 176 16.42 9.21 -0.46
C MET A 176 17.58 10.01 0.14
N GLU A 177 17.80 11.23 -0.33
CA GLU A 177 18.85 12.13 0.14
C GLU A 177 18.56 12.62 1.57
N GLN A 178 17.31 13.00 1.86
CA GLN A 178 16.90 13.40 3.21
C GLN A 178 17.05 12.27 4.23
N LEU A 179 16.90 11.03 3.77
CA LEU A 179 17.12 9.82 4.57
C LEU A 179 18.59 9.39 4.63
N ASN A 180 19.50 10.08 3.92
CA ASN A 180 20.90 9.69 3.74
C ASN A 180 21.06 8.23 3.28
N LEU A 181 20.17 7.77 2.40
CA LEU A 181 20.28 6.42 1.86
C LEU A 181 21.47 6.33 0.89
N PRO A 182 22.28 5.26 0.94
CA PRO A 182 23.35 5.04 -0.03
C PRO A 182 22.81 4.98 -1.47
N THR A 183 23.64 5.34 -2.43
CA THR A 183 23.26 5.40 -3.86
C THR A 183 22.75 4.08 -4.42
N VAL A 184 23.15 2.94 -3.82
CA VAL A 184 22.65 1.61 -4.20
C VAL A 184 21.12 1.50 -4.16
N PHE A 185 20.44 2.25 -3.28
CA PHE A 185 18.97 2.28 -3.25
C PHE A 185 18.38 2.89 -4.52
N ARG A 186 19.04 3.90 -5.09
CA ARG A 186 18.67 4.49 -6.38
C ARG A 186 18.91 3.49 -7.51
N ASP A 187 20.06 2.82 -7.51
CA ASP A 187 20.42 1.84 -8.53
C ASP A 187 19.42 0.67 -8.55
N ILE A 188 18.98 0.22 -7.37
CA ILE A 188 17.96 -0.83 -7.22
C ILE A 188 16.62 -0.42 -7.86
N CYS A 189 16.21 0.85 -7.75
CA CYS A 189 14.97 1.35 -8.36
C CYS A 189 14.96 1.31 -9.90
N HIS A 190 16.14 1.23 -10.54
CA HIS A 190 16.27 1.17 -12.01
C HIS A 190 16.13 -0.25 -12.58
N PHE A 191 16.13 -1.29 -11.75
CA PHE A 191 15.89 -2.65 -12.25
C PHE A 191 14.51 -2.77 -12.90
N HIS A 192 14.45 -3.38 -14.09
CA HIS A 192 13.20 -3.51 -14.85
C HIS A 192 12.23 -4.53 -14.26
N LYS A 193 12.73 -5.55 -13.56
CA LYS A 193 11.95 -6.64 -12.96
C LYS A 193 12.75 -7.30 -11.85
N GLY A 194 12.06 -7.86 -10.86
CA GLY A 194 12.66 -8.53 -9.72
C GLY A 194 11.80 -8.38 -8.48
N LEU A 195 12.29 -8.91 -7.36
CA LEU A 195 11.67 -8.79 -6.04
C LEU A 195 12.65 -8.12 -5.10
N ILE A 196 12.23 -7.00 -4.50
CA ILE A 196 13.02 -6.27 -3.50
C ILE A 196 12.38 -6.52 -2.14
N LEU A 197 13.17 -7.00 -1.17
CA LEU A 197 12.73 -7.20 0.20
C LEU A 197 13.40 -6.17 1.11
N VAL A 198 12.61 -5.28 1.69
CA VAL A 198 13.06 -4.35 2.75
C VAL A 198 12.69 -4.96 4.09
N THR A 199 13.70 -5.45 4.84
CA THR A 199 13.49 -6.19 6.09
C THR A 199 14.07 -5.45 7.30
N GLY A 200 13.72 -5.89 8.51
CA GLY A 200 14.11 -5.25 9.76
C GLY A 200 13.00 -5.20 10.82
N PRO A 201 13.32 -4.95 12.10
CA PRO A 201 12.35 -4.91 13.20
C PRO A 201 11.39 -3.70 13.09
N THR A 202 10.31 -3.70 13.87
CA THR A 202 9.38 -2.56 13.93
C THR A 202 10.13 -1.27 14.27
N GLY A 203 9.82 -0.17 13.57
CA GLY A 203 10.48 1.12 13.78
C GLY A 203 11.83 1.32 13.07
N SER A 204 12.39 0.30 12.39
CA SER A 204 13.68 0.41 11.70
C SER A 204 13.68 1.23 10.39
N GLY A 205 12.60 1.95 10.09
CA GLY A 205 12.51 2.80 8.90
C GLY A 205 12.11 2.10 7.60
N LYS A 206 11.81 0.79 7.59
CA LYS A 206 11.45 0.02 6.36
C LYS A 206 10.42 0.72 5.47
N SER A 207 9.28 1.08 6.05
CA SER A 207 8.19 1.73 5.31
C SER A 207 8.61 3.11 4.79
N THR A 208 9.43 3.84 5.55
CA THR A 208 9.98 5.14 5.15
C THR A 208 10.95 4.99 3.99
N THR A 209 11.87 4.02 4.05
CA THR A 209 12.80 3.68 2.96
C THR A 209 12.05 3.24 1.71
N MET A 210 11.07 2.34 1.86
CA MET A 210 10.26 1.85 0.74
C MET A 210 9.43 2.99 0.11
N ALA A 211 8.85 3.88 0.93
CA ALA A 211 8.12 5.03 0.44
C ALA A 211 9.03 5.99 -0.35
N ALA A 212 10.25 6.24 0.13
CA ALA A 212 11.24 7.04 -0.59
C ALA A 212 11.65 6.41 -1.93
N MET A 213 11.79 5.09 -1.97
CA MET A 213 12.07 4.34 -3.21
C MET A 213 10.94 4.45 -4.23
N VAL A 214 9.70 4.26 -3.78
CA VAL A 214 8.51 4.38 -4.63
C VAL A 214 8.32 5.82 -5.12
N ASP A 215 8.50 6.82 -4.26
CA ASP A 215 8.43 8.23 -4.61
C ASP A 215 9.50 8.64 -5.62
N TYR A 216 10.73 8.14 -5.48
CA TYR A 216 11.80 8.32 -6.48
C TYR A 216 11.40 7.78 -7.85
N ILE A 217 10.86 6.56 -7.93
CA ILE A 217 10.40 5.97 -9.19
C ILE A 217 9.27 6.81 -9.81
N ASN A 218 8.29 7.23 -9.01
CA ASN A 218 7.16 8.05 -9.48
C ASN A 218 7.60 9.40 -10.05
N LYS A 219 8.67 10.00 -9.53
CA LYS A 219 9.18 11.31 -9.98
C LYS A 219 10.08 11.22 -11.20
N GLU A 220 10.95 10.21 -11.25
CA GLU A 220 12.03 10.14 -12.23
C GLU A 220 11.73 9.21 -13.41
N MET A 221 10.68 8.38 -13.32
CA MET A 221 10.41 7.35 -14.32
C MET A 221 8.94 7.39 -14.77
N PRO A 222 8.67 7.25 -16.09
CA PRO A 222 7.32 7.11 -16.61
C PRO A 222 6.82 5.67 -16.42
N LYS A 223 6.73 5.22 -15.17
CA LYS A 223 6.24 3.88 -14.79
C LYS A 223 4.91 4.03 -14.05
N HIS A 224 4.06 3.01 -14.16
CA HIS A 224 2.89 2.87 -13.29
C HIS A 224 3.29 2.01 -12.08
N ILE A 225 2.96 2.51 -10.89
CA ILE A 225 3.12 1.81 -9.60
C ILE A 225 1.74 1.60 -8.99
#